data_AF-A0A1H9B6A2-F1
#
_entry.id   AF-A0A1H9B6A2-F1
#
_cell.length_a   1.000
_cell.length_b   1.000
_cell.length_c   1.000
_cell.angle_alpha   90.00
_cell.angle_beta   90.00
_cell.angle_gamma   90.00
#
_symmetry.space_group_name_H-M   'P 1'
#
loop_
_entity.id
_entity.type
_entity.pdbx_description
1 polymer ?
#
loop_
_entity_poly.entity_id
_entity_poly.type
_entity_poly.pdbx_seq_one_letter_code
_entity_poly.pdbx_strand_id
1 'polypeptide(L)'
;MCYKFYPLVSLLILSTLIGFSQNTFVPDDNFEQILIDLGFDTLPLDDYVPTANIINVQSLTLGSRNIQDLTGIEGFEALTQLFVQGNRLSTIDVSDNKNLQIFWCFNNMLPSIDVSKNLNLTSFRCEGNGLTTLDISNNTELTVLTCENNNLSTLDVSSNLKLSRLICSNNSIRNLDLKANINLSQLNCDGNNLTLLNLINNTKINILNCSNNFITELDLSLQTELIELNCSNNELCYLNLNNGNNEDTILIDFTGNIDLTCVVVDDINSDRSFWAPLNFLNYVISVNECNMRIPVDSFEDFIGISYTLPKLIHGDYYSSSQGGGVPLFEGETIMSSQTIYIYNEDDCFSNESSFKVLITEDCYLIPKYFTPNNDGKNDVWKVIDNKNLINNISIYNRYGQLLKSLNSASEGWDGTFKSKDLPNDSYWYEIVLNNKEIIRGYFALKR
;
A
#
# COMPACT_ATOMS: atom_id res chain seq x y z
N MET A 1 66.71 -62.66 -39.23
CA MET A 1 66.06 -62.02 -38.06
C MET A 1 67.02 -60.98 -37.51
N CYS A 2 66.61 -59.71 -37.58
CA CYS A 2 67.30 -58.54 -37.04
C CYS A 2 67.53 -58.66 -35.53
N TYR A 3 68.54 -57.97 -34.99
CA TYR A 3 68.35 -56.76 -34.17
C TYR A 3 69.70 -56.02 -34.03
N LYS A 4 69.73 -54.76 -34.47
CA LYS A 4 70.80 -53.79 -34.21
C LYS A 4 70.47 -53.04 -32.92
N PHE A 5 71.41 -53.01 -31.97
CA PHE A 5 71.37 -52.14 -30.80
C PHE A 5 71.70 -50.70 -31.22
N TYR A 6 70.84 -49.75 -30.86
CA TYR A 6 71.12 -48.31 -30.86
C TYR A 6 70.96 -47.80 -29.42
N PRO A 7 71.89 -47.01 -28.87
CA PRO A 7 71.67 -46.37 -27.58
C PRO A 7 70.72 -45.18 -27.76
N LEU A 8 69.72 -45.10 -26.88
CA LEU A 8 68.85 -43.95 -26.72
C LEU A 8 69.70 -42.75 -26.25
N VAL A 9 69.88 -41.75 -27.11
CA VAL A 9 70.26 -40.40 -26.68
C VAL A 9 68.97 -39.68 -26.33
N SER A 10 68.69 -39.56 -25.03
CA SER A 10 67.65 -38.69 -24.49
C SER A 10 68.05 -37.23 -24.71
N LEU A 11 67.49 -36.61 -25.76
CA LEU A 11 67.58 -35.18 -25.99
C LEU A 11 66.65 -34.48 -24.99
N LEU A 12 67.22 -33.94 -23.90
CA LEU A 12 66.51 -33.02 -23.01
C LEU A 12 66.28 -31.72 -23.79
N ILE A 13 65.10 -31.58 -24.39
CA ILE A 13 64.63 -30.28 -24.87
C ILE A 13 64.22 -29.51 -23.63
N LEU A 14 65.13 -28.67 -23.15
CA LEU A 14 64.81 -27.60 -22.21
C LEU A 14 63.94 -26.60 -22.99
N SER A 15 62.63 -26.84 -23.07
CA SER A 15 61.69 -25.83 -23.52
C SER A 15 61.66 -24.77 -22.44
N THR A 16 62.45 -23.72 -22.60
CA THR A 16 62.20 -22.46 -21.92
C THR A 16 60.79 -22.05 -22.29
N LEU A 17 59.83 -22.28 -21.38
CA LEU A 17 58.55 -21.59 -21.38
C LEU A 17 58.91 -20.11 -21.24
N ILE A 18 59.08 -19.44 -22.38
CA ILE A 18 59.01 -17.99 -22.45
C ILE A 18 57.54 -17.72 -22.14
N GLY A 19 57.24 -17.52 -20.85
CA GLY A 19 55.99 -16.94 -20.44
C GLY A 19 55.97 -15.53 -21.00
N PHE A 20 55.36 -15.34 -22.16
CA PHE A 20 54.98 -14.00 -22.57
C PHE A 20 54.04 -13.48 -21.49
N SER A 21 54.43 -12.38 -20.83
CA SER A 21 53.49 -11.62 -20.02
C SER A 21 52.30 -11.31 -20.92
N GLN A 22 51.13 -11.83 -20.58
CA GLN A 22 49.91 -11.34 -21.20
C GLN A 22 49.74 -9.89 -20.74
N ASN A 23 49.42 -9.02 -21.68
CA ASN A 23 49.09 -7.64 -21.43
C ASN A 23 47.61 -7.45 -21.74
N THR A 24 46.93 -6.68 -20.91
CA THR A 24 45.54 -6.28 -21.08
C THR A 24 45.52 -4.92 -21.75
N PHE A 25 44.75 -4.79 -22.82
CA PHE A 25 44.63 -3.55 -23.58
C PHE A 25 43.74 -2.55 -22.83
N VAL A 26 44.22 -1.32 -22.64
CA VAL A 26 43.58 -0.25 -21.87
C VAL A 26 43.70 1.07 -22.66
N PRO A 27 42.82 1.34 -23.64
CA PRO A 27 42.97 2.44 -24.60
C PRO A 27 42.60 3.84 -24.08
N ASP A 28 42.00 3.96 -22.89
CA ASP A 28 41.69 5.26 -22.30
C ASP A 28 42.87 5.74 -21.46
N ASP A 29 43.56 6.79 -21.92
CA ASP A 29 44.70 7.40 -21.23
C ASP A 29 44.41 7.72 -19.75
N ASN A 30 43.17 8.14 -19.40
CA ASN A 30 42.86 8.42 -18.00
C ASN A 30 42.71 7.13 -17.19
N PHE A 31 42.16 6.08 -17.78
CA PHE A 31 42.09 4.77 -17.13
C PHE A 31 43.50 4.21 -16.92
N GLU A 32 44.33 4.17 -17.96
CA GLU A 32 45.72 3.68 -17.88
C GLU A 32 46.55 4.53 -16.91
N GLN A 33 46.43 5.87 -16.94
CA GLN A 33 47.12 6.74 -15.99
C GLN A 33 46.78 6.41 -14.54
N ILE A 34 45.55 6.02 -14.23
CA ILE A 34 45.18 5.59 -12.87
C ILE A 34 45.83 4.26 -12.53
N LEU A 35 45.94 3.33 -13.48
CA LEU A 35 46.64 2.06 -13.25
C LEU A 35 48.13 2.29 -12.97
N ILE A 36 48.76 3.25 -13.66
CA ILE A 36 50.12 3.71 -13.37
C ILE A 36 50.18 4.33 -11.96
N ASP A 37 49.28 5.25 -11.63
CA ASP A 37 49.24 5.94 -10.33
C ASP A 37 49.02 4.97 -9.15
N LEU A 38 48.26 3.89 -9.38
CA LEU A 38 48.02 2.82 -8.40
C LEU A 38 49.16 1.80 -8.35
N GLY A 39 50.16 1.89 -9.23
CA GLY A 39 51.31 1.00 -9.30
C GLY A 39 51.02 -0.37 -9.92
N PHE A 40 49.90 -0.50 -10.65
CA PHE A 40 49.59 -1.69 -11.45
C PHE A 40 50.31 -1.69 -12.79
N ASP A 41 50.68 -0.51 -13.27
CA ASP A 41 51.54 -0.35 -14.43
C ASP A 41 52.77 0.50 -14.08
N THR A 42 53.87 0.22 -14.77
CA THR A 42 55.15 0.91 -14.63
C THR A 42 55.63 1.51 -15.94
N LEU A 43 54.99 1.16 -17.06
CA LEU A 43 55.27 1.74 -18.35
C LEU A 43 54.55 3.10 -18.47
N PRO A 44 55.06 4.03 -19.31
CA PRO A 44 54.29 5.20 -19.70
C PRO A 44 53.05 4.76 -20.49
N LEU A 45 52.07 5.66 -20.62
CA LEU A 45 50.85 5.44 -21.40
C LEU A 45 51.15 4.79 -22.76
N ASP A 46 50.93 3.47 -22.84
CA ASP A 46 51.23 2.65 -24.00
C ASP A 46 50.04 1.76 -24.44
N ASP A 47 48.86 2.04 -23.89
CA ASP A 47 47.61 1.31 -24.04
C ASP A 47 47.62 -0.10 -23.42
N TYR A 48 48.57 -0.46 -22.56
CA TYR A 48 48.68 -1.81 -22.01
C TYR A 48 49.13 -1.89 -20.56
N VAL A 49 48.38 -2.63 -19.75
CA VAL A 49 48.82 -3.05 -18.42
C VAL A 49 49.23 -4.52 -18.41
N PRO A 50 50.32 -4.93 -17.73
CA PRO A 50 50.63 -6.35 -17.54
C PRO A 50 49.49 -7.07 -16.80
N THR A 51 48.85 -8.06 -17.43
CA THR A 51 47.66 -8.75 -16.87
C THR A 51 47.97 -9.38 -15.51
N ALA A 52 49.20 -9.87 -15.30
CA ALA A 52 49.65 -10.44 -14.04
C ALA A 52 49.55 -9.45 -12.85
N ASN A 53 49.61 -8.14 -13.10
CA ASN A 53 49.54 -7.12 -12.06
C ASN A 53 48.09 -6.82 -11.64
N ILE A 54 47.11 -7.07 -12.52
CA ILE A 54 45.70 -6.72 -12.29
C ILE A 54 44.79 -7.93 -11.99
N ILE A 55 45.18 -9.14 -12.41
CA ILE A 55 44.35 -10.35 -12.35
C ILE A 55 43.87 -10.70 -10.92
N ASN A 56 44.65 -10.36 -9.89
CA ASN A 56 44.33 -10.64 -8.48
C ASN A 56 43.74 -9.42 -7.73
N VAL A 57 43.53 -8.29 -8.39
CA VAL A 57 42.97 -7.09 -7.77
C VAL A 57 41.49 -7.30 -7.48
N GLN A 58 41.10 -7.14 -6.20
CA GLN A 58 39.74 -7.39 -5.74
C GLN A 58 38.87 -6.14 -5.66
N SER A 59 39.47 -4.96 -5.59
CA SER A 59 38.78 -3.68 -5.48
C SER A 59 39.48 -2.63 -6.33
N LEU A 60 38.73 -1.93 -7.17
CA LEU A 60 39.25 -0.91 -8.09
C LEU A 60 38.41 0.36 -8.00
N THR A 61 39.06 1.49 -7.76
CA THR A 61 38.42 2.80 -7.63
C THR A 61 38.91 3.76 -8.72
N LEU A 62 38.00 4.13 -9.61
CA LEU A 62 38.23 4.93 -10.82
C LEU A 62 37.31 6.17 -10.90
N GLY A 63 36.68 6.56 -9.78
CA GLY A 63 35.67 7.62 -9.77
C GLY A 63 36.22 9.03 -10.02
N SER A 64 35.47 9.84 -10.77
CA SER A 64 35.74 11.27 -11.05
C SER A 64 37.06 11.55 -11.77
N ARG A 65 37.37 10.76 -12.81
CA ARG A 65 38.65 10.82 -13.54
C ARG A 65 38.52 11.15 -15.03
N ASN A 66 37.32 11.52 -15.49
CA ASN A 66 37.02 11.79 -16.89
C ASN A 66 37.26 10.59 -17.84
N ILE A 67 37.18 9.37 -17.32
CA ILE A 67 37.27 8.15 -18.13
C ILE A 67 36.04 8.07 -19.05
N GLN A 68 36.27 7.72 -20.31
CA GLN A 68 35.25 7.56 -21.35
C GLN A 68 35.12 6.10 -21.80
N ASP A 69 36.20 5.32 -21.69
CA ASP A 69 36.23 3.91 -22.05
C ASP A 69 36.86 3.06 -20.93
N LEU A 70 36.19 1.96 -20.57
CA LEU A 70 36.66 0.98 -19.58
C LEU A 70 37.15 -0.33 -20.20
N THR A 71 37.36 -0.36 -21.52
CA THR A 71 38.03 -1.48 -22.18
C THR A 71 39.31 -1.86 -21.42
N GLY A 72 39.48 -3.15 -21.14
CA GLY A 72 40.53 -3.69 -20.28
C GLY A 72 40.06 -4.07 -18.88
N ILE A 73 38.87 -3.64 -18.44
CA ILE A 73 38.30 -4.02 -17.15
C ILE A 73 38.07 -5.55 -17.03
N GLU A 74 37.86 -6.24 -18.15
CA GLU A 74 37.75 -7.69 -18.23
C GLU A 74 39.00 -8.44 -17.73
N GLY A 75 40.18 -7.79 -17.74
CA GLY A 75 41.43 -8.35 -17.21
C GLY A 75 41.50 -8.43 -15.68
N PHE A 76 40.58 -7.77 -14.97
CA PHE A 76 40.48 -7.81 -13.52
C PHE A 76 39.63 -9.02 -13.08
N GLU A 77 40.14 -10.24 -13.25
CA GLU A 77 39.39 -11.49 -13.05
C GLU A 77 38.92 -11.71 -11.60
N ALA A 78 39.71 -11.28 -10.61
CA ALA A 78 39.38 -11.40 -9.19
C ALA A 78 38.51 -10.25 -8.65
N LEU A 79 38.03 -9.33 -9.49
CA LEU A 79 37.37 -8.11 -9.05
C LEU A 79 36.04 -8.40 -8.36
N THR A 80 35.91 -7.93 -7.12
CA THR A 80 34.70 -8.01 -6.29
C THR A 80 34.03 -6.66 -6.09
N GLN A 81 34.78 -5.56 -6.21
CA GLN A 81 34.29 -4.20 -6.00
C GLN A 81 34.81 -3.29 -7.11
N LEU A 82 33.89 -2.61 -7.81
CA LEU A 82 34.22 -1.67 -8.87
C LEU A 82 33.50 -0.34 -8.65
N PHE A 83 34.27 0.74 -8.55
CA PHE A 83 33.77 2.10 -8.32
C PHE A 83 34.19 3.01 -9.48
N VAL A 84 33.27 3.33 -10.39
CA VAL A 84 33.53 4.08 -11.63
C VAL A 84 32.66 5.33 -11.75
N GLN A 85 32.17 5.84 -10.62
CA GLN A 85 31.22 6.94 -10.56
C GLN A 85 31.77 8.28 -11.06
N GLY A 86 30.91 9.15 -11.58
CA GLY A 86 31.29 10.53 -11.93
C GLY A 86 32.26 10.63 -13.12
N ASN A 87 32.19 9.69 -14.06
CA ASN A 87 32.98 9.67 -15.29
C ASN A 87 32.11 10.07 -16.50
N ARG A 88 32.56 9.78 -17.72
CA ARG A 88 31.86 10.09 -18.98
C ARG A 88 31.60 8.83 -19.79
N LEU A 89 31.38 7.71 -19.11
CA LEU A 89 31.19 6.41 -19.73
C LEU A 89 29.86 6.39 -20.48
N SER A 90 29.89 6.10 -21.78
CA SER A 90 28.70 5.85 -22.60
C SER A 90 28.34 4.36 -22.66
N THR A 91 29.30 3.49 -22.36
CA THR A 91 29.15 2.04 -22.33
C THR A 91 30.06 1.46 -21.26
N ILE A 92 29.65 0.35 -20.64
CA ILE A 92 30.49 -0.46 -19.76
C ILE A 92 30.14 -1.92 -20.00
N ASP A 93 31.15 -2.76 -20.22
CA ASP A 93 31.02 -4.20 -20.23
C ASP A 93 31.68 -4.78 -18.98
N VAL A 94 30.89 -5.43 -18.12
CA VAL A 94 31.34 -6.13 -16.91
C VAL A 94 31.04 -7.64 -16.97
N SER A 95 30.75 -8.16 -18.16
CA SER A 95 30.27 -9.54 -18.34
C SER A 95 31.29 -10.61 -17.92
N ASP A 96 32.59 -10.30 -17.98
CA ASP A 96 33.67 -11.18 -17.52
C ASP A 96 34.05 -10.98 -16.05
N ASN A 97 33.66 -9.87 -15.41
CA ASN A 97 33.88 -9.63 -13.98
C ASN A 97 32.84 -10.36 -13.10
N LYS A 98 32.76 -11.68 -13.24
CA LYS A 98 31.73 -12.57 -12.64
C LYS A 98 31.76 -12.60 -11.10
N ASN A 99 32.87 -12.17 -10.51
CA ASN A 99 33.06 -12.11 -9.06
C ASN A 99 32.54 -10.82 -8.43
N LEU A 100 32.02 -9.86 -9.22
CA LEU A 100 31.52 -8.59 -8.70
C LEU A 100 30.41 -8.78 -7.67
N GLN A 101 30.60 -8.15 -6.52
CA GLN A 101 29.66 -8.06 -5.40
C GLN A 101 29.16 -6.62 -5.23
N ILE A 102 30.02 -5.63 -5.46
CA ILE A 102 29.68 -4.20 -5.38
C ILE A 102 30.04 -3.55 -6.71
N PHE A 103 29.07 -2.91 -7.35
CA PHE A 103 29.30 -2.18 -8.58
C PHE A 103 28.62 -0.81 -8.53
N TRP A 104 29.42 0.25 -8.54
CA TRP A 104 28.95 1.63 -8.50
C TRP A 104 29.39 2.37 -9.77
N CYS A 105 28.44 2.58 -10.68
CA CYS A 105 28.64 3.26 -11.97
C CYS A 105 27.79 4.53 -12.12
N PHE A 106 27.33 5.09 -11.01
CA PHE A 106 26.48 6.27 -10.98
C PHE A 106 27.14 7.54 -11.53
N ASN A 107 26.34 8.51 -11.96
CA ASN A 107 26.78 9.76 -12.58
C ASN A 107 27.71 9.53 -13.79
N ASN A 108 27.20 8.80 -14.79
CA ASN A 108 27.84 8.58 -16.08
C ASN A 108 26.86 8.94 -17.21
N MET A 109 27.10 8.48 -18.44
CA MET A 109 26.25 8.74 -19.61
C MET A 109 25.68 7.44 -20.18
N LEU A 110 25.39 6.45 -19.34
CA LEU A 110 24.97 5.11 -19.77
C LEU A 110 23.49 5.12 -20.22
N PRO A 111 23.17 4.77 -21.49
CA PRO A 111 21.80 4.58 -21.93
C PRO A 111 21.24 3.20 -21.54
N SER A 112 22.14 2.24 -21.25
CA SER A 112 21.84 0.87 -20.84
C SER A 112 23.01 0.31 -20.04
N ILE A 113 22.74 -0.68 -19.19
CA ILE A 113 23.76 -1.45 -18.46
C ILE A 113 23.32 -2.92 -18.35
N ASP A 114 24.21 -3.84 -18.68
CA ASP A 114 23.99 -5.28 -18.55
C ASP A 114 24.79 -5.81 -17.35
N VAL A 115 24.07 -6.34 -16.36
CA VAL A 115 24.64 -6.98 -15.15
C VAL A 115 24.23 -8.45 -15.05
N SER A 116 23.73 -9.04 -16.13
CA SER A 116 23.17 -10.39 -16.16
C SER A 116 24.16 -11.51 -15.84
N LYS A 117 25.47 -11.23 -15.94
CA LYS A 117 26.56 -12.17 -15.61
C LYS A 117 27.13 -11.99 -14.20
N ASN A 118 26.81 -10.89 -13.53
CA ASN A 118 27.36 -10.56 -12.21
C ASN A 118 26.42 -11.11 -11.12
N LEU A 119 26.30 -12.43 -11.07
CA LEU A 119 25.32 -13.15 -10.23
C LEU A 119 25.52 -12.93 -8.73
N ASN A 120 26.72 -12.52 -8.32
CA ASN A 120 27.10 -12.28 -6.92
C ASN A 120 26.85 -10.84 -6.46
N LEU A 121 26.24 -9.97 -7.29
CA LEU A 121 25.98 -8.57 -6.91
C LEU A 121 25.08 -8.48 -5.67
N THR A 122 25.57 -7.79 -4.66
CA THR A 122 24.89 -7.48 -3.39
C THR A 122 24.54 -6.00 -3.29
N SER A 123 25.33 -5.12 -3.91
CA SER A 123 25.09 -3.67 -3.99
C SER A 123 25.33 -3.17 -5.41
N PHE A 124 24.29 -2.56 -6.00
CA PHE A 124 24.35 -1.96 -7.32
C PHE A 124 23.87 -0.51 -7.27
N ARG A 125 24.72 0.42 -7.72
CA ARG A 125 24.43 1.85 -7.81
C ARG A 125 24.66 2.34 -9.23
N CYS A 126 23.59 2.76 -9.90
CA CYS A 126 23.59 3.23 -11.28
C CYS A 126 22.79 4.53 -11.46
N GLU A 127 22.62 5.29 -10.38
CA GLU A 127 21.91 6.57 -10.42
C GLU A 127 22.56 7.63 -11.32
N GLY A 128 21.78 8.61 -11.79
CA GLY A 128 22.31 9.71 -12.61
C GLY A 128 22.87 9.24 -13.95
N ASN A 129 22.16 8.34 -14.61
CA ASN A 129 22.45 7.86 -15.96
C ASN A 129 21.24 8.14 -16.88
N GLY A 130 21.28 7.64 -18.11
CA GLY A 130 20.19 7.76 -19.08
C GLY A 130 19.40 6.46 -19.27
N LEU A 131 19.34 5.59 -18.25
CA LEU A 131 18.75 4.26 -18.37
C LEU A 131 17.24 4.36 -18.64
N THR A 132 16.79 3.71 -19.70
CA THR A 132 15.35 3.57 -20.01
C THR A 132 14.76 2.25 -19.54
N THR A 133 15.62 1.24 -19.37
CA THR A 133 15.31 -0.07 -18.79
C THR A 133 16.44 -0.51 -17.86
N LEU A 134 16.11 -1.39 -16.92
CA LEU A 134 17.06 -1.99 -16.00
C LEU A 134 16.62 -3.43 -15.71
N ASP A 135 17.39 -4.41 -16.18
CA ASP A 135 17.17 -5.82 -15.88
C ASP A 135 18.15 -6.28 -14.79
N ILE A 136 17.59 -6.68 -13.66
CA ILE A 136 18.30 -7.18 -12.47
C ILE A 136 17.77 -8.57 -12.04
N SER A 137 17.04 -9.24 -12.93
CA SER A 137 16.35 -10.51 -12.62
C SER A 137 17.32 -11.62 -12.21
N ASN A 138 18.55 -11.63 -12.75
CA ASN A 138 19.58 -12.60 -12.41
C ASN A 138 20.36 -12.27 -11.12
N ASN A 139 20.25 -11.04 -10.60
CA ASN A 139 21.03 -10.57 -9.45
C ASN A 139 20.28 -10.85 -8.14
N THR A 140 20.00 -12.12 -7.89
CA THR A 140 19.17 -12.60 -6.76
C THR A 140 19.79 -12.34 -5.38
N GLU A 141 21.09 -12.03 -5.32
CA GLU A 141 21.82 -11.67 -4.11
C GLU A 141 21.73 -10.17 -3.74
N LEU A 142 21.06 -9.34 -4.56
CA LEU A 142 20.96 -7.90 -4.31
C LEU A 142 20.27 -7.58 -2.99
N THR A 143 20.96 -6.77 -2.18
CA THR A 143 20.47 -6.22 -0.90
C THR A 143 20.26 -4.71 -0.97
N VAL A 144 20.99 -4.03 -1.84
CA VAL A 144 20.93 -2.58 -2.07
C VAL A 144 20.86 -2.31 -3.57
N LEU A 145 19.81 -1.60 -3.99
CA LEU A 145 19.69 -1.04 -5.33
C LEU A 145 19.48 0.48 -5.25
N THR A 146 20.26 1.22 -6.02
CA THR A 146 20.12 2.67 -6.20
C THR A 146 20.15 2.97 -7.70
N CYS A 147 19.02 3.41 -8.24
CA CYS A 147 18.82 3.68 -9.66
C CYS A 147 18.05 4.99 -9.89
N GLU A 148 18.15 5.93 -8.94
CA GLU A 148 17.50 7.24 -9.03
C GLU A 148 18.03 8.08 -10.21
N ASN A 149 17.27 9.11 -10.61
CA ASN A 149 17.68 10.03 -11.68
C ASN A 149 18.02 9.28 -12.99
N ASN A 150 17.08 8.47 -13.46
CA ASN A 150 17.11 7.78 -14.74
C ASN A 150 15.77 8.00 -15.45
N ASN A 151 15.54 7.31 -16.57
CA ASN A 151 14.33 7.44 -17.38
C ASN A 151 13.51 6.12 -17.34
N LEU A 152 13.50 5.41 -16.22
CA LEU A 152 12.81 4.13 -16.09
C LEU A 152 11.30 4.33 -16.04
N SER A 153 10.56 3.62 -16.89
CA SER A 153 9.09 3.59 -16.86
C SER A 153 8.52 2.41 -16.09
N THR A 154 9.33 1.38 -15.89
CA THR A 154 9.04 0.18 -15.11
C THR A 154 10.29 -0.25 -14.36
N LEU A 155 10.10 -0.94 -13.23
CA LEU A 155 11.17 -1.56 -12.48
C LEU A 155 10.64 -2.87 -11.88
N ASP A 156 11.22 -3.99 -12.30
CA ASP A 156 10.88 -5.32 -11.76
C ASP A 156 11.95 -5.73 -10.74
N VAL A 157 11.53 -5.84 -9.48
CA VAL A 157 12.36 -6.27 -8.34
C VAL A 157 11.92 -7.64 -7.78
N SER A 158 11.05 -8.36 -8.49
CA SER A 158 10.39 -9.58 -7.99
C SER A 158 11.36 -10.73 -7.71
N SER A 159 12.52 -10.76 -8.38
CA SER A 159 13.56 -11.78 -8.19
C SER A 159 14.56 -11.43 -7.08
N ASN A 160 14.55 -10.19 -6.58
CA ASN A 160 15.55 -9.67 -5.64
C ASN A 160 15.03 -9.75 -4.19
N LEU A 161 14.79 -10.98 -3.73
CA LEU A 161 14.13 -11.30 -2.44
C LEU A 161 14.91 -10.82 -1.20
N LYS A 162 16.20 -10.53 -1.37
CA LYS A 162 17.11 -10.05 -0.31
C LYS A 162 17.19 -8.52 -0.23
N LEU A 163 16.47 -7.77 -1.08
CA LEU A 163 16.48 -6.31 -1.05
C LEU A 163 16.04 -5.79 0.33
N SER A 164 16.90 -4.96 0.89
CA SER A 164 16.70 -4.25 2.17
C SER A 164 16.63 -2.74 1.99
N ARG A 165 17.22 -2.22 0.90
CA ARG A 165 17.18 -0.82 0.51
C ARG A 165 16.96 -0.68 -0.98
N LEU A 166 15.91 0.05 -1.35
CA LEU A 166 15.57 0.39 -2.72
C LEU A 166 15.43 1.91 -2.85
N ILE A 167 16.22 2.52 -3.73
CA ILE A 167 16.15 3.94 -4.06
C ILE A 167 15.99 4.04 -5.58
N CYS A 168 14.79 4.39 -6.03
CA CYS A 168 14.40 4.48 -7.44
C CYS A 168 13.76 5.85 -7.77
N SER A 169 14.11 6.88 -7.01
CA SER A 169 13.57 8.23 -7.13
C SER A 169 13.80 8.87 -8.50
N ASN A 170 13.00 9.88 -8.85
CA ASN A 170 13.18 10.68 -10.07
C ASN A 170 13.30 9.82 -11.33
N ASN A 171 12.26 9.04 -11.57
CA ASN A 171 12.07 8.21 -12.76
C ASN A 171 10.66 8.49 -13.33
N SER A 172 10.08 7.57 -14.10
CA SER A 172 8.70 7.68 -14.62
C SER A 172 7.91 6.40 -14.33
N ILE A 173 8.18 5.77 -13.19
CA ILE A 173 7.57 4.49 -12.79
C ILE A 173 6.10 4.74 -12.42
N ARG A 174 5.19 3.98 -13.04
CA ARG A 174 3.74 4.05 -12.74
C ARG A 174 3.27 3.00 -11.74
N ASN A 175 3.90 1.84 -11.75
CA ASN A 175 3.55 0.72 -10.89
C ASN A 175 4.83 0.14 -10.30
N LEU A 176 4.86 -0.03 -8.98
CA LEU A 176 5.97 -0.62 -8.25
C LEU A 176 5.45 -1.78 -7.39
N ASP A 177 5.64 -3.01 -7.86
CA ASP A 177 5.24 -4.22 -7.12
C ASP A 177 6.37 -4.65 -6.16
N LEU A 178 6.11 -4.54 -4.86
CA LEU A 178 7.06 -4.84 -3.79
C LEU A 178 6.68 -6.09 -2.97
N LYS A 179 5.70 -6.88 -3.43
CA LYS A 179 5.13 -7.99 -2.65
C LYS A 179 6.16 -9.06 -2.27
N ALA A 180 7.21 -9.23 -3.08
CA ALA A 180 8.26 -10.23 -2.89
C ALA A 180 9.40 -9.73 -1.98
N ASN A 181 9.55 -8.41 -1.81
CA ASN A 181 10.69 -7.78 -1.14
C ASN A 181 10.41 -7.56 0.35
N ILE A 182 10.06 -8.64 1.06
CA ILE A 182 9.63 -8.62 2.47
C ILE A 182 10.71 -8.14 3.46
N ASN A 183 11.96 -8.00 3.00
CA ASN A 183 13.08 -7.52 3.81
C ASN A 183 13.36 -6.02 3.64
N LEU A 184 12.58 -5.30 2.82
CA LEU A 184 12.75 -3.86 2.64
C LEU A 184 12.57 -3.13 3.97
N SER A 185 13.61 -2.39 4.33
CA SER A 185 13.64 -1.47 5.47
C SER A 185 13.67 -0.01 5.05
N GLN A 186 14.22 0.28 3.86
CA GLN A 186 14.34 1.64 3.34
C GLN A 186 13.82 1.66 1.91
N LEU A 187 12.83 2.49 1.66
CA LEU A 187 12.25 2.72 0.34
C LEU A 187 12.26 4.21 0.04
N ASN A 188 12.94 4.59 -1.04
CA ASN A 188 12.75 5.89 -1.66
C ASN A 188 12.28 5.72 -3.11
N CYS A 189 11.04 6.12 -3.38
CA CYS A 189 10.42 6.11 -4.70
C CYS A 189 9.84 7.49 -5.06
N ASP A 190 10.39 8.56 -4.49
CA ASP A 190 9.93 9.94 -4.76
C ASP A 190 10.08 10.34 -6.24
N GLY A 191 9.29 11.32 -6.69
CA GLY A 191 9.44 11.86 -8.04
C GLY A 191 9.17 10.82 -9.14
N ASN A 192 8.08 10.07 -8.99
CA ASN A 192 7.62 9.07 -9.96
C ASN A 192 6.16 9.37 -10.36
N ASN A 193 5.51 8.42 -11.03
CA ASN A 193 4.13 8.52 -11.48
C ASN A 193 3.23 7.48 -10.79
N LEU A 194 3.54 7.11 -9.55
CA LEU A 194 2.78 6.10 -8.80
C LEU A 194 1.41 6.63 -8.43
N THR A 195 0.35 5.87 -8.72
CA THR A 195 -1.02 6.15 -8.25
C THR A 195 -1.41 5.30 -7.05
N LEU A 196 -0.67 4.21 -6.80
CA LEU A 196 -0.88 3.28 -5.71
C LEU A 196 0.47 2.80 -5.20
N LEU A 197 0.60 2.68 -3.88
CA LEU A 197 1.75 2.07 -3.23
C LEU A 197 1.28 1.09 -2.15
N ASN A 198 1.31 -0.21 -2.46
CA ASN A 198 0.91 -1.25 -1.53
C ASN A 198 2.14 -1.81 -0.78
N LEU A 199 2.16 -1.62 0.54
CA LEU A 199 3.25 -2.03 1.43
C LEU A 199 2.84 -3.09 2.47
N ILE A 200 1.72 -3.80 2.25
CA ILE A 200 1.17 -4.75 3.23
C ILE A 200 2.16 -5.86 3.62
N ASN A 201 3.07 -6.24 2.71
CA ASN A 201 4.10 -7.27 2.93
C ASN A 201 5.44 -6.71 3.44
N ASN A 202 5.63 -5.40 3.43
CA ASN A 202 6.91 -4.74 3.69
C ASN A 202 6.93 -4.16 5.12
N THR A 203 6.64 -4.99 6.11
CA THR A 203 6.43 -4.58 7.52
C THR A 203 7.68 -4.03 8.21
N LYS A 204 8.86 -4.28 7.64
CA LYS A 204 10.17 -3.82 8.16
C LYS A 204 10.54 -2.40 7.71
N ILE A 205 9.72 -1.74 6.90
CA ILE A 205 10.01 -0.37 6.44
C ILE A 205 10.08 0.56 7.65
N ASN A 206 11.24 1.18 7.82
CA ASN A 206 11.52 2.19 8.85
C ASN A 206 11.76 3.58 8.27
N ILE A 207 12.17 3.67 7.00
CA ILE A 207 12.32 4.93 6.26
C ILE A 207 11.57 4.80 4.94
N LEU A 208 10.56 5.66 4.75
CA LEU A 208 9.75 5.72 3.55
C LEU A 208 9.73 7.15 2.99
N ASN A 209 10.20 7.32 1.76
CA ASN A 209 9.93 8.51 0.96
C ASN A 209 9.20 8.11 -0.32
N CYS A 210 7.94 8.52 -0.43
CA CYS A 210 7.09 8.35 -1.60
C CYS A 210 6.53 9.69 -2.08
N SER A 211 7.19 10.80 -1.73
CA SER A 211 6.75 12.15 -2.10
C SER A 211 6.74 12.40 -3.62
N ASN A 212 6.05 13.44 -4.06
CA ASN A 212 6.01 13.83 -5.48
C ASN A 212 5.57 12.67 -6.40
N ASN A 213 4.42 12.09 -6.09
CA ASN A 213 3.75 11.05 -6.87
C ASN A 213 2.25 11.44 -7.00
N PHE A 214 1.39 10.51 -7.42
CA PHE A 214 -0.06 10.69 -7.56
C PHE A 214 -0.82 9.70 -6.67
N ILE A 215 -0.25 9.32 -5.52
CA ILE A 215 -0.83 8.31 -4.62
C ILE A 215 -2.08 8.89 -3.96
N THR A 216 -3.20 8.18 -4.04
CA THR A 216 -4.48 8.62 -3.44
C THR A 216 -4.74 8.04 -2.06
N GLU A 217 -4.21 6.86 -1.76
CA GLU A 217 -4.37 6.20 -0.47
C GLU A 217 -3.04 5.60 -0.02
N LEU A 218 -2.71 5.78 1.25
CA LEU A 218 -1.52 5.21 1.86
C LEU A 218 -1.84 4.60 3.22
N ASP A 219 -1.86 3.27 3.27
CA ASP A 219 -2.03 2.50 4.51
C ASP A 219 -0.67 2.01 5.02
N LEU A 220 -0.25 2.52 6.17
CA LEU A 220 1.00 2.17 6.84
C LEU A 220 0.76 1.50 8.20
N SER A 221 -0.44 0.97 8.45
CA SER A 221 -0.80 0.30 9.71
C SER A 221 0.05 -0.91 10.07
N LEU A 222 0.76 -1.50 9.11
CA LEU A 222 1.66 -2.64 9.32
C LEU A 222 3.14 -2.26 9.43
N GLN A 223 3.50 -0.98 9.24
CA GLN A 223 4.87 -0.48 9.35
C GLN A 223 5.18 -0.11 10.80
N THR A 224 5.22 -1.11 11.69
CA THR A 224 5.45 -0.94 13.13
C THR A 224 6.85 -0.42 13.49
N GLU A 225 7.78 -0.40 12.53
CA GLU A 225 9.16 0.10 12.69
C GLU A 225 9.36 1.49 12.05
N LEU A 226 8.30 2.18 11.61
CA LEU A 226 8.40 3.45 10.89
C LEU A 226 9.00 4.57 11.75
N ILE A 227 10.10 5.16 11.29
CA ILE A 227 10.81 6.26 11.96
C ILE A 227 10.69 7.56 11.15
N GLU A 228 10.77 7.45 9.83
CA GLU A 228 10.72 8.57 8.90
C GLU A 228 9.73 8.30 7.76
N LEU A 229 8.82 9.25 7.56
CA LEU A 229 7.86 9.24 6.47
C LEU A 229 7.87 10.59 5.73
N ASN A 230 8.07 10.54 4.43
CA ASN A 230 7.73 11.64 3.54
C ASN A 230 6.78 11.15 2.43
N CYS A 231 5.51 11.49 2.56
CA CYS A 231 4.48 11.29 1.55
C CYS A 231 3.92 12.62 1.03
N SER A 232 4.69 13.70 1.13
CA SER A 232 4.30 15.03 0.66
C SER A 232 4.08 15.09 -0.86
N ASN A 233 3.31 16.07 -1.33
CA ASN A 233 3.02 16.30 -2.75
C ASN A 233 2.52 15.03 -3.46
N ASN A 234 1.46 14.44 -2.92
CA ASN A 234 0.68 13.38 -3.54
C ASN A 234 -0.78 13.86 -3.70
N GLU A 235 -1.67 12.94 -4.08
CA GLU A 235 -3.11 13.16 -4.15
C GLU A 235 -3.82 12.46 -2.97
N LEU A 236 -3.14 12.36 -1.81
CA LEU A 236 -3.65 11.54 -0.71
C LEU A 236 -5.00 12.08 -0.23
N CYS A 237 -5.98 11.20 -0.26
CA CYS A 237 -7.29 11.31 0.39
C CYS A 237 -7.28 10.67 1.78
N TYR A 238 -6.50 9.59 1.92
CA TYR A 238 -6.45 8.74 3.09
C TYR A 238 -5.00 8.43 3.46
N LEU A 239 -4.70 8.62 4.74
CA LEU A 239 -3.42 8.26 5.33
C LEU A 239 -3.66 7.55 6.67
N ASN A 240 -3.23 6.29 6.74
CA ASN A 240 -3.32 5.50 7.97
C ASN A 240 -1.94 5.26 8.56
N LEU A 241 -1.70 5.89 9.71
CA LEU A 241 -0.50 5.76 10.52
C LEU A 241 -0.77 5.02 11.82
N ASN A 242 -1.94 4.40 12.03
CA ASN A 242 -2.22 3.61 13.23
C ASN A 242 -1.44 2.28 13.17
N ASN A 243 -0.16 2.36 13.48
CA ASN A 243 0.85 1.31 13.36
C ASN A 243 1.51 0.97 14.71
N GLY A 244 1.00 1.54 15.80
CA GLY A 244 1.52 1.38 17.15
C GLY A 244 2.89 2.03 17.40
N ASN A 245 3.35 2.92 16.50
CA ASN A 245 4.69 3.53 16.54
C ASN A 245 4.70 5.06 16.35
N ASN A 246 3.56 5.74 16.45
CA ASN A 246 3.51 7.20 16.22
C ASN A 246 4.34 8.01 17.24
N GLU A 247 4.56 7.52 18.45
CA GLU A 247 5.33 8.22 19.50
C GLU A 247 6.85 8.22 19.25
N ASP A 248 7.37 7.23 18.51
CA ASP A 248 8.79 7.06 18.19
C ASP A 248 9.17 7.65 16.82
N THR A 249 8.21 8.22 16.08
CA THR A 249 8.44 8.80 14.75
C THR A 249 9.17 10.15 14.84
N ILE A 250 10.32 10.24 14.17
CA ILE A 250 11.20 11.42 14.25
C ILE A 250 10.74 12.51 13.27
N LEU A 251 10.23 12.11 12.10
CA LEU A 251 9.82 13.03 11.03
C LEU A 251 8.68 12.42 10.21
N ILE A 252 7.56 13.14 10.13
CA ILE A 252 6.45 12.81 9.23
C ILE A 252 6.09 14.04 8.42
N ASP A 253 6.12 13.93 7.09
CA ASP A 253 5.70 14.98 6.17
C ASP A 253 4.65 14.45 5.18
N PHE A 254 3.44 14.96 5.29
CA PHE A 254 2.34 14.74 4.35
C PHE A 254 1.81 16.07 3.77
N THR A 255 2.65 17.11 3.75
CA THR A 255 2.29 18.41 3.14
C THR A 255 1.96 18.29 1.66
N GLY A 256 1.20 19.24 1.10
CA GLY A 256 0.90 19.25 -0.33
C GLY A 256 -0.16 18.23 -0.80
N ASN A 257 -0.69 17.40 0.10
CA ASN A 257 -1.87 16.57 -0.15
C ASN A 257 -3.15 17.38 0.12
N ILE A 258 -3.66 18.08 -0.89
CA ILE A 258 -4.76 19.03 -0.71
C ILE A 258 -6.10 18.36 -0.38
N ASP A 259 -6.28 17.12 -0.84
CA ASP A 259 -7.50 16.33 -0.63
C ASP A 259 -7.45 15.51 0.68
N LEU A 260 -6.31 15.54 1.39
CA LEU A 260 -6.15 14.83 2.65
C LEU A 260 -6.90 15.58 3.74
N THR A 261 -8.08 15.09 4.09
CA THR A 261 -8.90 15.74 5.12
C THR A 261 -8.81 15.05 6.47
N CYS A 262 -8.26 13.84 6.53
CA CYS A 262 -8.21 13.00 7.73
C CYS A 262 -6.95 12.13 7.76
N VAL A 263 -6.35 11.96 8.94
CA VAL A 263 -5.22 11.06 9.17
C VAL A 263 -5.52 10.17 10.36
N VAL A 264 -5.41 8.85 10.18
CA VAL A 264 -5.60 7.87 11.25
C VAL A 264 -4.28 7.69 12.00
N VAL A 265 -4.31 7.76 13.33
CA VAL A 265 -3.15 7.74 14.23
C VAL A 265 -3.40 6.83 15.44
N ASP A 266 -2.35 6.53 16.21
CA ASP A 266 -2.43 5.69 17.40
C ASP A 266 -3.13 6.40 18.59
N ASP A 267 -2.74 7.64 18.89
CA ASP A 267 -3.32 8.46 19.96
C ASP A 267 -3.39 9.93 19.53
N ILE A 268 -4.59 10.52 19.51
CA ILE A 268 -4.82 11.93 19.17
C ILE A 268 -4.09 12.92 20.08
N ASN A 269 -3.64 12.51 21.27
CA ASN A 269 -2.98 13.38 22.24
C ASN A 269 -1.44 13.41 22.12
N SER A 270 -0.84 12.58 21.26
CA SER A 270 0.62 12.54 21.08
C SER A 270 1.18 13.88 20.56
N ASP A 271 2.42 14.19 20.96
CA ASP A 271 3.14 15.36 20.45
C ASP A 271 3.46 15.18 18.97
N ARG A 272 3.08 16.17 18.15
CA ARG A 272 3.26 16.18 16.69
C ARG A 272 4.04 17.39 16.21
N SER A 273 4.87 17.97 17.08
CA SER A 273 5.68 19.14 16.76
C SER A 273 6.67 18.91 15.62
N PHE A 274 6.97 17.66 15.29
CA PHE A 274 7.85 17.24 14.19
C PHE A 274 7.09 16.75 12.95
N TRP A 275 5.76 16.84 12.95
CA TRP A 275 4.93 16.48 11.80
C TRP A 275 4.61 17.71 10.96
N ALA A 276 4.54 17.52 9.65
CA ALA A 276 4.15 18.54 8.69
C ALA A 276 2.93 18.08 7.88
N PRO A 277 1.93 18.96 7.67
CA PRO A 277 1.86 20.35 8.13
C PRO A 277 1.44 20.49 9.60
N LEU A 278 2.03 21.47 10.31
CA LEU A 278 1.76 21.75 11.73
C LEU A 278 0.31 22.20 12.03
N ASN A 279 -0.42 22.67 11.02
CA ASN A 279 -1.79 23.17 11.17
C ASN A 279 -2.86 22.12 10.82
N PHE A 280 -2.47 20.87 10.56
CA PHE A 280 -3.44 19.79 10.38
C PHE A 280 -4.10 19.45 11.73
N LEU A 281 -5.43 19.31 11.75
CA LEU A 281 -6.19 19.13 13.00
C LEU A 281 -7.02 17.85 13.06
N ASN A 282 -7.36 17.25 11.91
CA ASN A 282 -8.32 16.15 11.86
C ASN A 282 -7.64 14.78 11.99
N TYR A 283 -7.08 14.52 13.16
CA TYR A 283 -6.56 13.21 13.52
C TYR A 283 -7.65 12.36 14.16
N VAL A 284 -7.70 11.08 13.80
CA VAL A 284 -8.67 10.11 14.30
C VAL A 284 -7.97 8.82 14.71
N ILE A 285 -8.57 8.01 15.57
CA ILE A 285 -7.96 6.73 16.02
C ILE A 285 -8.51 5.50 15.29
N SER A 286 -9.59 5.68 14.53
CA SER A 286 -10.24 4.62 13.77
C SER A 286 -10.48 5.04 12.33
N VAL A 287 -10.22 4.13 11.40
CA VAL A 287 -10.52 4.30 9.97
C VAL A 287 -11.96 4.74 9.73
N ASN A 288 -12.91 4.20 10.51
CA ASN A 288 -14.32 4.54 10.39
C ASN A 288 -14.59 6.03 10.67
N GLU A 289 -13.85 6.66 11.58
CA GLU A 289 -14.00 8.09 11.90
C GLU A 289 -13.54 8.99 10.74
N CYS A 290 -12.59 8.49 9.94
CA CYS A 290 -12.12 9.12 8.72
C CYS A 290 -13.20 9.11 7.62
N ASN A 291 -13.91 7.98 7.49
CA ASN A 291 -14.96 7.78 6.48
C ASN A 291 -16.28 8.51 6.79
N MET A 292 -16.50 8.97 8.02
CA MET A 292 -17.74 9.64 8.45
C MET A 292 -17.91 11.08 7.92
N ARG A 293 -17.04 11.57 7.03
CA ARG A 293 -17.07 12.97 6.56
C ARG A 293 -18.00 13.25 5.39
N ILE A 294 -18.45 12.22 4.66
CA ILE A 294 -19.51 12.39 3.68
C ILE A 294 -20.86 12.27 4.41
N PRO A 295 -21.63 13.37 4.55
CA PRO A 295 -22.96 13.24 5.13
C PRO A 295 -23.83 12.37 4.22
N VAL A 296 -24.63 11.50 4.82
CA VAL A 296 -25.63 10.72 4.12
C VAL A 296 -26.91 10.78 4.93
N ASP A 297 -28.03 11.06 4.28
CA ASP A 297 -29.31 11.08 4.97
C ASP A 297 -29.65 9.68 5.49
N SER A 298 -30.45 9.61 6.55
CA SER A 298 -30.93 8.35 7.11
C SER A 298 -32.42 8.46 7.45
N PHE A 299 -33.14 7.35 7.23
CA PHE A 299 -34.55 7.24 7.57
C PHE A 299 -34.81 5.99 8.41
N GLU A 300 -35.95 6.02 9.10
CA GLU A 300 -36.49 4.85 9.80
C GLU A 300 -37.11 3.84 8.82
N ASP A 301 -37.14 2.58 9.24
CA ASP A 301 -37.86 1.53 8.52
C ASP A 301 -39.35 1.90 8.37
N PHE A 302 -39.89 1.71 7.18
CA PHE A 302 -41.29 2.00 6.84
C PHE A 302 -42.09 0.73 6.58
N ILE A 303 -43.36 0.76 6.99
CA ILE A 303 -44.31 -0.33 6.76
C ILE A 303 -45.67 0.27 6.35
N GLY A 304 -46.24 -0.19 5.25
CA GLY A 304 -47.53 0.30 4.75
C GLY A 304 -47.97 -0.39 3.47
N ILE A 305 -48.94 0.21 2.77
CA ILE A 305 -49.44 -0.30 1.48
C ILE A 305 -48.66 0.27 0.28
N SER A 306 -47.95 1.38 0.50
CA SER A 306 -47.09 2.06 -0.46
C SER A 306 -46.20 3.03 0.29
N TYR A 307 -45.00 3.33 -0.22
CA TYR A 307 -44.11 4.34 0.35
C TYR A 307 -43.62 5.30 -0.73
N THR A 308 -43.73 6.60 -0.50
CA THR A 308 -43.20 7.62 -1.43
C THR A 308 -41.87 8.12 -0.91
N LEU A 309 -40.81 8.04 -1.73
CA LEU A 309 -39.46 8.43 -1.33
C LEU A 309 -39.39 9.93 -1.00
N PRO A 310 -38.97 10.31 0.23
CA PRO A 310 -38.83 11.69 0.61
C PRO A 310 -37.65 12.35 -0.09
N LYS A 311 -37.63 13.69 -0.09
CA LYS A 311 -36.51 14.47 -0.59
C LYS A 311 -35.25 14.25 0.26
N LEU A 312 -34.12 14.02 -0.41
CA LEU A 312 -32.80 13.96 0.22
C LEU A 312 -32.15 15.35 0.29
N ILE A 313 -31.38 15.57 1.35
CA ILE A 313 -30.42 16.67 1.50
C ILE A 313 -29.02 16.17 1.09
N HIS A 314 -28.65 14.94 1.48
CA HIS A 314 -27.36 14.34 1.17
C HIS A 314 -27.48 12.89 0.65
N GLY A 315 -26.87 12.63 -0.51
CA GLY A 315 -26.83 11.33 -1.19
C GLY A 315 -27.97 11.11 -2.19
N ASP A 316 -27.94 9.94 -2.82
CA ASP A 316 -28.93 9.46 -3.80
C ASP A 316 -29.47 8.08 -3.40
N TYR A 317 -30.69 7.74 -3.85
CA TYR A 317 -31.32 6.45 -3.52
C TYR A 317 -30.94 5.32 -4.48
N TYR A 318 -30.73 4.13 -3.94
CA TYR A 318 -30.37 2.93 -4.66
C TYR A 318 -31.09 1.69 -4.12
N SER A 319 -31.29 0.69 -4.98
CA SER A 319 -31.87 -0.60 -4.58
C SER A 319 -30.85 -1.62 -4.07
N SER A 320 -29.55 -1.29 -4.04
CA SER A 320 -28.48 -2.10 -3.46
C SER A 320 -27.40 -1.22 -2.82
N SER A 321 -26.57 -1.81 -1.95
CA SER A 321 -25.48 -1.12 -1.23
C SER A 321 -24.42 -0.54 -2.17
N GLN A 322 -23.57 0.36 -1.65
CA GLN A 322 -22.45 0.97 -2.39
C GLN A 322 -22.85 1.64 -3.72
N GLY A 323 -23.99 2.33 -3.74
CA GLY A 323 -24.50 2.98 -4.97
C GLY A 323 -24.90 2.00 -6.08
N GLY A 324 -25.05 0.71 -5.76
CA GLY A 324 -25.37 -0.33 -6.73
C GLY A 324 -26.85 -0.49 -7.03
N GLY A 325 -27.17 -1.29 -8.05
CA GLY A 325 -28.56 -1.61 -8.40
C GLY A 325 -29.23 -0.54 -9.25
N VAL A 326 -30.53 -0.34 -9.03
CA VAL A 326 -31.35 0.61 -9.80
C VAL A 326 -31.42 1.93 -9.02
N PRO A 327 -31.11 3.09 -9.65
CA PRO A 327 -31.31 4.38 -9.02
C PRO A 327 -32.81 4.64 -8.84
N LEU A 328 -33.18 5.14 -7.66
CA LEU A 328 -34.55 5.53 -7.32
C LEU A 328 -34.60 7.05 -7.13
N PHE A 329 -35.76 7.65 -7.33
CA PHE A 329 -35.86 9.12 -7.34
C PHE A 329 -36.83 9.66 -6.28
N GLU A 330 -36.56 10.86 -5.80
CA GLU A 330 -37.49 11.62 -4.96
C GLU A 330 -38.91 11.59 -5.54
N GLY A 331 -39.90 11.29 -4.70
CA GLY A 331 -41.31 11.20 -5.11
C GLY A 331 -41.72 9.88 -5.79
N GLU A 332 -40.78 8.98 -6.05
CA GLU A 332 -41.10 7.64 -6.55
C GLU A 332 -41.86 6.84 -5.49
N THR A 333 -42.87 6.07 -5.94
CA THR A 333 -43.70 5.26 -5.03
C THR A 333 -43.30 3.79 -5.09
N ILE A 334 -42.81 3.30 -3.97
CA ILE A 334 -42.41 1.92 -3.73
C ILE A 334 -43.65 1.09 -3.40
N MET A 335 -43.91 0.10 -4.25
CA MET A 335 -45.08 -0.79 -4.18
C MET A 335 -44.71 -2.25 -3.85
N SER A 336 -43.43 -2.55 -3.71
CA SER A 336 -42.92 -3.88 -3.34
C SER A 336 -41.91 -3.77 -2.20
N SER A 337 -41.93 -4.74 -1.29
CA SER A 337 -41.04 -4.74 -0.15
C SER A 337 -39.57 -4.85 -0.58
N GLN A 338 -38.73 -3.94 -0.08
CA GLN A 338 -37.29 -3.91 -0.38
C GLN A 338 -36.51 -3.14 0.69
N THR A 339 -35.19 -3.29 0.68
CA THR A 339 -34.28 -2.37 1.41
C THR A 339 -33.84 -1.29 0.45
N ILE A 340 -33.85 -0.05 0.92
CA ILE A 340 -33.43 1.12 0.14
C ILE A 340 -32.15 1.65 0.78
N TYR A 341 -31.17 1.93 -0.06
CA TYR A 341 -29.88 2.46 0.32
C TYR A 341 -29.82 3.92 -0.08
N ILE A 342 -29.26 4.75 0.79
CA ILE A 342 -28.88 6.13 0.47
C ILE A 342 -27.37 6.12 0.45
N TYR A 343 -26.80 6.48 -0.70
CA TYR A 343 -25.36 6.44 -0.92
C TYR A 343 -24.87 7.81 -1.36
N ASN A 344 -23.76 8.24 -0.79
CA ASN A 344 -23.10 9.48 -1.16
C ASN A 344 -21.60 9.23 -1.26
N GLU A 345 -20.96 9.80 -2.27
CA GLU A 345 -19.52 9.66 -2.52
C GLU A 345 -18.90 10.98 -2.93
N ASP A 346 -17.61 11.11 -2.67
CA ASP A 346 -16.73 12.13 -3.24
C ASP A 346 -15.54 11.41 -3.89
N ASP A 347 -14.52 12.17 -4.32
CA ASP A 347 -13.35 11.60 -5.00
C ASP A 347 -12.55 10.61 -4.11
N CYS A 348 -12.80 10.61 -2.80
CA CYS A 348 -11.93 10.02 -1.78
C CYS A 348 -12.64 9.01 -0.86
N PHE A 349 -13.92 9.20 -0.59
CA PHE A 349 -14.69 8.46 0.40
C PHE A 349 -16.09 8.14 -0.14
N SER A 350 -16.74 7.20 0.52
CA SER A 350 -18.18 7.00 0.39
C SER A 350 -18.81 6.74 1.74
N ASN A 351 -20.07 7.13 1.88
CA ASN A 351 -20.87 6.84 3.05
C ASN A 351 -22.26 6.34 2.62
N GLU A 352 -22.81 5.42 3.40
CA GLU A 352 -24.13 4.85 3.12
C GLU A 352 -24.99 4.70 4.38
N SER A 353 -26.29 4.87 4.19
CA SER A 353 -27.30 4.45 5.14
C SER A 353 -28.32 3.56 4.43
N SER A 354 -29.13 2.84 5.20
CA SER A 354 -30.23 2.05 4.64
C SER A 354 -31.39 1.93 5.61
N PHE A 355 -32.57 1.75 5.01
CA PHE A 355 -33.84 1.52 5.70
C PHE A 355 -34.69 0.52 4.90
N LYS A 356 -35.58 -0.18 5.59
CA LYS A 356 -36.46 -1.19 5.00
C LYS A 356 -37.82 -0.61 4.71
N VAL A 357 -38.33 -0.88 3.51
CA VAL A 357 -39.71 -0.61 3.13
C VAL A 357 -40.44 -1.95 3.04
N LEU A 358 -41.39 -2.19 3.94
CA LEU A 358 -42.25 -3.38 3.92
C LEU A 358 -43.63 -3.02 3.40
N ILE A 359 -43.95 -3.47 2.19
CA ILE A 359 -45.25 -3.30 1.56
C ILE A 359 -46.15 -4.51 1.88
N THR A 360 -47.26 -4.29 2.56
CA THR A 360 -48.26 -5.30 2.92
C THR A 360 -49.69 -4.76 2.83
N GLU A 361 -50.63 -5.59 2.42
CA GLU A 361 -52.08 -5.30 2.45
C GLU A 361 -52.73 -5.70 3.79
N ASP A 362 -51.95 -6.22 4.73
CA ASP A 362 -52.42 -6.61 6.05
C ASP A 362 -53.05 -5.40 6.77
N CYS A 363 -54.17 -5.67 7.43
CA CYS A 363 -54.94 -4.61 8.08
C CYS A 363 -54.19 -4.00 9.28
N TYR A 364 -53.28 -4.76 9.88
CA TYR A 364 -52.41 -4.34 10.97
C TYR A 364 -51.12 -5.17 10.96
N LEU A 365 -50.01 -4.62 11.45
CA LEU A 365 -48.75 -5.32 11.65
C LEU A 365 -48.29 -5.25 13.10
N ILE A 366 -47.92 -6.40 13.64
CA ILE A 366 -47.45 -6.55 15.02
C ILE A 366 -45.97 -6.93 15.01
N PRO A 367 -45.04 -6.04 15.41
CA PRO A 367 -43.62 -6.35 15.46
C PRO A 367 -43.34 -7.53 16.40
N LYS A 368 -42.44 -8.43 15.99
CA LYS A 368 -42.03 -9.57 16.80
C LYS A 368 -40.94 -9.24 17.82
N TYR A 369 -40.27 -8.10 17.65
CA TYR A 369 -39.26 -7.61 18.57
C TYR A 369 -39.06 -6.11 18.41
N PHE A 370 -38.31 -5.51 19.33
CA PHE A 370 -37.81 -4.13 19.26
C PHE A 370 -36.51 -4.03 20.09
N THR A 371 -35.71 -2.99 19.84
CA THR A 371 -34.37 -2.78 20.40
C THR A 371 -34.23 -1.37 20.96
N PRO A 372 -34.66 -1.10 22.21
CA PRO A 372 -34.60 0.24 22.80
C PRO A 372 -33.16 0.58 23.23
N ASN A 373 -32.28 0.88 22.27
CA ASN A 373 -30.88 1.25 22.46
C ASN A 373 -30.59 2.71 22.08
N ASN A 374 -31.62 3.45 21.65
CA ASN A 374 -31.59 4.84 21.23
C ASN A 374 -30.66 5.07 20.02
N ASP A 375 -30.61 4.11 19.09
CA ASP A 375 -29.93 4.22 17.80
C ASP A 375 -30.85 4.73 16.67
N GLY A 376 -32.10 5.05 17.00
CA GLY A 376 -33.16 5.45 16.07
C GLY A 376 -34.01 4.26 15.62
N LYS A 377 -33.40 3.07 15.47
CA LYS A 377 -33.98 1.92 14.79
C LYS A 377 -34.67 0.96 15.76
N ASN A 378 -35.96 0.75 15.55
CA ASN A 378 -36.79 -0.16 16.36
C ASN A 378 -36.75 0.14 17.87
N ASP A 379 -36.60 1.41 18.26
CA ASP A 379 -36.48 1.83 19.67
C ASP A 379 -37.77 1.66 20.48
N VAL A 380 -38.91 1.59 19.81
CA VAL A 380 -40.21 1.39 20.44
C VAL A 380 -40.95 0.23 19.80
N TRP A 381 -41.63 -0.56 20.62
CA TRP A 381 -42.60 -1.53 20.14
C TRP A 381 -43.91 -0.82 19.80
N LYS A 382 -44.25 -0.75 18.52
CA LYS A 382 -45.45 -0.08 18.01
C LYS A 382 -46.19 -0.97 17.03
N VAL A 383 -47.46 -1.24 17.30
CA VAL A 383 -48.35 -1.91 16.35
C VAL A 383 -48.81 -0.91 15.31
N ILE A 384 -48.74 -1.29 14.04
CA ILE A 384 -49.18 -0.47 12.92
C ILE A 384 -50.60 -0.88 12.55
N ASP A 385 -51.52 0.06 12.52
CA ASP A 385 -52.94 -0.16 12.23
C ASP A 385 -53.37 0.62 10.99
N ASN A 386 -53.25 -0.01 9.82
CA ASN A 386 -53.46 0.64 8.53
C ASN A 386 -54.94 0.95 8.25
N LYS A 387 -55.87 0.30 8.94
CA LYS A 387 -57.33 0.44 8.72
C LYS A 387 -58.09 0.98 9.93
N ASN A 388 -57.37 1.50 10.94
CA ASN A 388 -57.96 1.98 12.20
C ASN A 388 -58.90 0.94 12.84
N LEU A 389 -58.48 -0.33 12.86
CA LEU A 389 -59.26 -1.44 13.43
C LEU A 389 -59.00 -1.66 14.92
N ILE A 390 -57.87 -1.19 15.43
CA ILE A 390 -57.44 -1.41 16.82
C ILE A 390 -58.11 -0.41 17.76
N ASN A 391 -58.76 -0.95 18.78
CA ASN A 391 -59.36 -0.18 19.86
C ASN A 391 -58.35 0.09 20.99
N ASN A 392 -57.78 -0.98 21.54
CA ASN A 392 -56.81 -0.89 22.64
C ASN A 392 -55.78 -2.02 22.57
N ILE A 393 -54.57 -1.73 23.05
CA ILE A 393 -53.46 -2.66 23.15
C ILE A 393 -53.03 -2.72 24.61
N SER A 394 -52.90 -3.92 25.16
CA SER A 394 -52.41 -4.15 26.53
C SER A 394 -51.17 -5.02 26.49
N ILE A 395 -50.11 -4.62 27.19
CA ILE A 395 -48.81 -5.31 27.24
C ILE A 395 -48.59 -5.87 28.64
N TYR A 396 -48.14 -7.13 28.71
CA TYR A 396 -48.01 -7.90 29.95
C TYR A 396 -46.62 -8.53 30.08
N ASN A 397 -46.17 -8.73 31.33
CA ASN A 397 -45.03 -9.60 31.60
C ASN A 397 -45.45 -11.09 31.63
N ARG A 398 -44.46 -11.98 31.78
CA ARG A 398 -44.65 -13.45 31.90
C ARG A 398 -45.55 -13.93 33.03
N TYR A 399 -45.84 -13.07 34.01
CA TYR A 399 -46.72 -13.37 35.14
C TYR A 399 -48.15 -12.84 34.93
N GLY A 400 -48.46 -12.25 33.78
CA GLY A 400 -49.76 -11.67 33.47
C GLY A 400 -50.00 -10.28 34.08
N GLN A 401 -48.96 -9.64 34.62
CA GLN A 401 -49.08 -8.27 35.12
C GLN A 401 -49.13 -7.29 33.95
N LEU A 402 -50.16 -6.43 33.92
CA LEU A 402 -50.27 -5.34 32.97
C LEU A 402 -49.12 -4.33 33.19
N LEU A 403 -48.31 -4.14 32.16
CA LEU A 403 -47.18 -3.20 32.15
C LEU A 403 -47.58 -1.87 31.53
N LYS A 404 -48.30 -1.92 30.40
CA LYS A 404 -48.64 -0.73 29.61
C LYS A 404 -49.96 -0.95 28.87
N SER A 405 -50.76 0.11 28.72
CA SER A 405 -51.90 0.16 27.82
C SER A 405 -51.62 1.24 26.76
N LEU A 406 -51.79 0.91 25.49
CA LEU A 406 -51.58 1.80 24.36
C LEU A 406 -52.90 1.91 23.57
N ASN A 407 -53.20 3.10 23.07
CA ASN A 407 -54.27 3.31 22.10
C ASN A 407 -53.70 3.41 20.68
N SER A 408 -54.56 3.55 19.68
CA SER A 408 -54.17 3.66 18.26
C SER A 408 -53.31 4.90 17.93
N ALA A 409 -53.32 5.94 18.76
CA ALA A 409 -52.51 7.15 18.60
C ALA A 409 -51.18 7.09 19.37
N SER A 410 -50.87 5.98 20.04
CA SER A 410 -49.68 5.84 20.85
C SER A 410 -48.39 5.86 20.02
N GLU A 411 -47.35 6.50 20.53
CA GLU A 411 -46.01 6.49 19.92
C GLU A 411 -45.31 5.13 20.03
N GLY A 412 -45.74 4.28 20.98
CA GLY A 412 -45.25 2.92 21.16
C GLY A 412 -44.88 2.65 22.60
N TRP A 413 -44.14 1.56 22.83
CA TRP A 413 -43.59 1.22 24.14
C TRP A 413 -42.08 1.02 24.05
N ASP A 414 -41.34 1.80 24.83
CA ASP A 414 -39.87 1.81 24.95
C ASP A 414 -39.31 0.69 25.86
N GLY A 415 -40.17 -0.20 26.36
CA GLY A 415 -39.74 -1.27 27.26
C GLY A 415 -39.52 -0.82 28.70
N THR A 416 -40.04 0.34 29.10
CA THR A 416 -39.96 0.81 30.49
C THR A 416 -41.23 0.50 31.27
N PHE A 417 -41.09 0.22 32.57
CA PHE A 417 -42.20 0.13 33.51
C PHE A 417 -41.87 0.87 34.80
N LYS A 418 -42.70 1.86 35.18
CA LYS A 418 -42.46 2.75 36.33
C LYS A 418 -41.07 3.40 36.28
N SER A 419 -40.69 3.90 35.11
CA SER A 419 -39.40 4.55 34.83
C SER A 419 -38.18 3.65 35.05
N LYS A 420 -38.37 2.33 35.07
CA LYS A 420 -37.28 1.35 35.09
C LYS A 420 -37.28 0.54 33.82
N ASP A 421 -36.07 0.26 33.36
CA ASP A 421 -35.80 -0.63 32.27
C ASP A 421 -36.19 -2.06 32.59
N LEU A 422 -36.91 -2.68 31.67
CA LEU A 422 -37.24 -4.09 31.76
C LEU A 422 -36.18 -4.96 31.08
N PRO A 423 -35.97 -6.19 31.57
CA PRO A 423 -34.94 -7.08 31.05
C PRO A 423 -35.26 -7.60 29.65
N ASN A 424 -34.21 -8.09 28.97
CA ASN A 424 -34.30 -8.87 27.74
C ASN A 424 -35.12 -10.14 27.99
N ASP A 425 -36.38 -10.11 27.58
CA ASP A 425 -37.33 -11.20 27.78
C ASP A 425 -38.43 -11.12 26.70
N SER A 426 -39.31 -12.11 26.70
CA SER A 426 -40.57 -12.06 25.96
C SER A 426 -41.63 -11.33 26.76
N TYR A 427 -42.44 -10.54 26.06
CA TYR A 427 -43.59 -9.83 26.59
C TYR A 427 -44.81 -10.22 25.77
N TRP A 428 -45.98 -10.19 26.41
CA TRP A 428 -47.23 -10.61 25.77
C TRP A 428 -48.08 -9.40 25.49
N TYR A 429 -48.82 -9.44 24.38
CA TYR A 429 -49.81 -8.43 24.07
C TYR A 429 -51.20 -9.03 23.97
N GLU A 430 -52.19 -8.19 24.26
CA GLU A 430 -53.58 -8.38 23.90
C GLU A 430 -54.04 -7.14 23.12
N ILE A 431 -54.50 -7.34 21.89
CA ILE A 431 -55.02 -6.29 21.03
C ILE A 431 -56.52 -6.54 20.86
N VAL A 432 -57.32 -5.56 21.24
CA VAL A 432 -58.76 -5.57 21.06
C VAL A 432 -59.09 -4.76 19.83
N LEU A 433 -59.79 -5.35 18.87
CA LEU A 433 -60.27 -4.68 17.67
C LEU A 433 -61.62 -3.98 17.92
N ASN A 434 -62.01 -3.06 17.04
CA ASN A 434 -63.27 -2.31 17.10
C ASN A 434 -64.51 -3.23 17.02
N ASN A 435 -64.39 -4.38 16.34
CA ASN A 435 -65.41 -5.43 16.30
C ASN A 435 -65.43 -6.33 17.56
N LYS A 436 -64.58 -6.03 18.55
CA LYS A 436 -64.36 -6.77 19.81
C LYS A 436 -63.65 -8.12 19.67
N GLU A 437 -63.09 -8.44 18.51
CA GLU A 437 -62.16 -9.56 18.38
C GLU A 437 -60.87 -9.28 19.15
N ILE A 438 -60.27 -10.34 19.68
CA ILE A 438 -59.09 -10.25 20.54
C ILE A 438 -57.95 -11.03 19.88
N ILE A 439 -56.83 -10.36 19.68
CA ILE A 439 -55.60 -10.95 19.16
C ILE A 439 -54.61 -11.02 20.33
N ARG A 440 -53.96 -12.17 20.49
CA ARG A 440 -52.94 -12.39 21.52
C ARG A 440 -51.68 -12.95 20.91
N GLY A 441 -50.55 -12.55 21.46
CA GLY A 441 -49.25 -13.05 21.05
C GLY A 441 -48.16 -12.55 21.96
N TYR A 442 -46.93 -12.66 21.49
CA TYR A 442 -45.75 -12.21 22.21
C TYR A 442 -44.75 -11.54 21.27
N PHE A 443 -43.84 -10.77 21.85
CA PHE A 443 -42.72 -10.12 21.19
C PHE A 443 -41.51 -10.12 22.12
N ALA A 444 -40.32 -9.98 21.55
CA ALA A 444 -39.07 -9.93 22.31
C ALA A 444 -38.60 -8.49 22.51
N LEU A 445 -38.22 -8.14 23.74
CA LEU A 445 -37.42 -6.96 24.04
C LEU A 445 -35.95 -7.38 24.01
N LYS A 446 -35.12 -6.70 23.22
CA LYS A 446 -33.69 -6.98 23.10
C LYS A 446 -32.88 -5.71 23.35
N ARG A 447 -31.94 -5.75 24.27
CA ARG A 447 -30.98 -4.68 24.60
C ARG A 447 -29.58 -5.19 24.47
#